data_AF-A0A502CNS2-F1
#
_entry.id   AF-A0A502CNS2-F1
#
_cell.length_a   1.000
_cell.length_b   1.000
_cell.length_c   1.000
_cell.angle_alpha   90.00
_cell.angle_beta   90.00
_cell.angle_gamma   90.00
#
_symmetry.space_group_name_H-M   'P 1'
#
loop_
_entity.id
_entity.type
_entity.pdbx_description
1 polymer ?
#
loop_
_entity_poly.entity_id
_entity_poly.type
_entity_poly.pdbx_seq_one_letter_code
_entity_poly.pdbx_strand_id
1 'polypeptide(L)'
;MNGDVDIPDPPTEEKADRARSRRRWLTLAEIVAVTGVGIAGLNLYSNWAERRDSAAERSVEQSSAAQEKARVELVGTVKHDGKELLLNDAHHDLSEATIAFPQALGIAIQHPAGEPAIEARWFDQPLLKLTDSGADDKTGRLPVLVTVRYFVGDDARTTSAIYDVVWRTKGHLFGGRSLGIEGMKLRRRGGSQAALDAAWARLKPEAR
;
A
#
# COMPACT_ATOMS: atom_id res chain seq x y z
N MET A 1 0.72 58.06 91.08
CA MET A 1 0.73 58.12 89.61
C MET A 1 0.46 56.71 89.12
N ASN A 2 -0.79 56.40 88.80
CA ASN A 2 -1.21 55.11 88.23
C ASN A 2 -1.25 55.28 86.72
N GLY A 3 -0.48 54.47 85.99
CA GLY A 3 -0.60 54.33 84.54
C GLY A 3 -1.46 53.11 84.24
N ASP A 4 -2.63 53.34 83.68
CA ASP A 4 -3.50 52.30 83.13
C ASP A 4 -2.79 51.56 82.00
N VAL A 5 -2.74 50.23 82.11
CA VAL A 5 -2.32 49.34 81.02
C VAL A 5 -3.58 48.98 80.26
N ASP A 6 -3.72 49.51 79.04
CA ASP A 6 -4.78 49.19 78.09
C ASP A 6 -4.56 47.76 77.55
N ILE A 7 -5.34 46.80 78.05
CA ILE A 7 -5.37 45.43 77.55
C ILE A 7 -6.51 45.35 76.54
N PRO A 8 -6.26 45.07 75.25
CA PRO A 8 -7.31 45.03 74.25
C PRO A 8 -8.30 43.89 74.52
N ASP A 9 -9.60 44.21 74.50
CA ASP A 9 -10.68 43.23 74.65
C ASP A 9 -10.60 42.13 73.57
N PRO A 10 -10.80 40.85 73.92
CA PRO A 10 -10.87 39.77 72.94
C PRO A 10 -12.09 39.97 72.03
N PRO A 11 -12.00 39.58 70.74
CA PRO A 11 -13.08 39.78 69.79
C PRO A 11 -14.37 39.09 70.27
N THR A 12 -15.50 39.82 70.27
CA THR A 12 -16.80 39.27 70.65
C THR A 12 -17.21 38.11 69.76
N GLU A 13 -17.80 37.06 70.36
CA GLU A 13 -18.11 35.78 69.71
C GLU A 13 -18.94 35.93 68.42
N GLU A 14 -19.86 36.90 68.36
CA GLU A 14 -20.64 37.20 67.16
C GLU A 14 -19.80 37.63 65.94
N LYS A 15 -18.74 38.42 66.16
CA LYS A 15 -17.85 38.86 65.07
C LYS A 15 -17.01 37.68 64.56
N ALA A 16 -16.61 36.78 65.47
CA ALA A 16 -15.89 35.56 65.13
C ALA A 16 -16.77 34.59 64.30
N ASP A 17 -18.05 34.43 64.65
CA ASP A 17 -18.95 33.51 63.94
C ASP A 17 -19.40 34.02 62.57
N ARG A 18 -19.61 35.34 62.40
CA ARG A 18 -19.80 35.92 61.07
C ARG A 18 -18.55 35.75 60.21
N ALA A 19 -17.36 35.93 60.77
CA ALA A 19 -16.11 35.72 60.05
C ALA A 19 -15.88 34.24 59.67
N ARG A 20 -16.28 33.28 60.52
CA ARG A 20 -16.25 31.83 60.20
C ARG A 20 -17.23 31.49 59.08
N SER A 21 -18.46 32.01 59.14
CA SER A 21 -19.48 31.77 58.12
C SER A 21 -19.05 32.29 56.74
N ARG A 22 -18.51 33.52 56.67
CA ARG A 22 -17.97 34.06 55.40
C ARG A 22 -16.82 33.22 54.84
N ARG A 23 -15.92 32.73 55.70
CA ARG A 23 -14.82 31.86 55.28
C ARG A 23 -15.34 30.53 54.73
N ARG A 24 -16.37 29.95 55.34
CA ARG A 24 -17.03 28.71 54.86
C ARG A 24 -17.66 28.90 53.47
N TRP A 25 -18.34 30.03 53.24
CA TRP A 25 -18.90 30.36 51.92
C TRP A 25 -17.80 30.61 50.87
N LEU A 26 -16.69 31.27 51.25
CA LEU A 26 -15.53 31.43 50.37
C LEU A 26 -14.91 30.09 49.98
N THR A 27 -14.65 29.21 50.96
CA THR A 27 -14.05 27.88 50.70
C THR A 27 -14.95 27.02 49.81
N LEU A 28 -16.27 27.15 49.95
CA LEU A 28 -17.22 26.37 49.15
C LEU A 28 -17.31 26.90 47.72
N ALA A 29 -17.31 28.22 47.53
CA ALA A 29 -17.22 28.84 46.21
C ALA A 29 -15.90 28.50 45.50
N GLU A 30 -14.79 28.46 46.22
CA GLU A 30 -13.48 28.09 45.70
C GLU A 30 -13.44 26.64 45.21
N ILE A 31 -13.97 25.69 45.98
CA ILE A 31 -14.06 24.28 45.58
C ILE A 31 -14.90 24.14 44.30
N VAL A 32 -16.04 24.85 44.21
CA VAL A 32 -16.90 24.83 43.03
C VAL A 32 -16.18 25.42 41.81
N ALA A 33 -15.45 26.51 41.97
CA ALA A 33 -14.68 27.13 40.89
C ALA A 33 -13.58 26.20 40.36
N VAL A 34 -12.80 25.57 41.25
CA VAL A 34 -11.74 24.61 40.88
C VAL A 34 -12.35 23.40 40.15
N THR A 35 -13.49 22.91 40.62
CA THR A 35 -14.21 21.79 39.98
C THR A 35 -14.68 22.19 38.57
N GLY A 36 -15.23 23.39 38.41
CA GLY A 36 -15.66 23.91 37.11
C GLY A 36 -14.51 24.03 36.11
N VAL A 37 -13.34 24.53 36.55
CA VAL A 37 -12.13 24.60 35.72
C VAL A 37 -11.63 23.21 35.34
N GLY A 38 -11.67 22.24 36.27
CA GLY A 38 -11.31 20.85 36.01
C GLY A 38 -12.19 20.22 34.93
N ILE A 39 -13.52 20.38 35.02
CA ILE A 39 -14.47 19.88 34.03
C ILE A 39 -14.26 20.57 32.66
N ALA A 40 -14.05 21.89 32.65
CA ALA A 40 -13.79 22.63 31.42
C ALA A 40 -12.49 22.17 30.74
N GLY A 41 -11.42 21.94 31.52
CA GLY A 41 -10.15 21.41 31.02
C GLY A 41 -10.28 20.01 30.44
N LEU A 42 -11.02 19.11 31.12
CA LEU A 42 -11.32 17.77 30.62
C LEU A 42 -12.10 17.79 29.31
N ASN A 43 -13.13 18.63 29.21
CA ASN A 43 -13.93 18.77 27.99
C ASN A 43 -13.08 19.32 26.82
N LEU A 44 -12.28 20.35 27.08
CA LEU A 44 -11.38 20.93 26.09
C LEU A 44 -10.37 19.91 25.58
N TYR A 45 -9.76 19.14 26.48
CA TYR A 45 -8.82 18.07 26.11
C TYR A 45 -9.51 16.99 25.27
N SER A 46 -10.70 16.54 25.68
CA SER A 46 -11.48 15.55 24.93
C SER A 46 -11.80 16.02 23.51
N ASN A 47 -12.27 17.26 23.36
CA ASN A 47 -12.58 17.85 22.05
C ASN A 47 -11.32 18.02 21.19
N TRP A 48 -10.21 18.43 21.80
CA TRP A 48 -8.93 18.56 21.09
C TRP A 48 -8.39 17.21 20.62
N ALA A 49 -8.45 16.18 21.46
CA ALA A 49 -8.05 14.81 21.11
C ALA A 49 -8.91 14.27 19.95
N GLU A 50 -10.23 14.39 20.04
CA GLU A 50 -11.15 13.91 19.00
C GLU A 50 -10.99 14.64 17.66
N ARG A 51 -10.71 15.96 17.69
CA ARG A 51 -10.35 16.70 16.47
C ARG A 51 -9.04 16.23 15.86
N ARG A 52 -8.04 15.89 16.68
CA ARG A 52 -6.74 15.40 16.20
C ARG A 52 -6.85 14.01 15.61
N ASP A 53 -7.58 13.11 16.26
CA ASP A 53 -7.80 11.74 15.79
C ASP A 53 -8.61 11.73 14.50
N SER A 54 -9.70 12.52 14.43
CA SER A 54 -10.48 12.64 13.19
C SER A 54 -9.71 13.32 12.04
N ALA A 55 -8.73 14.18 12.31
CA ALA A 55 -7.86 14.73 11.27
C ALA A 55 -6.87 13.66 10.75
N ALA A 56 -6.29 12.86 11.66
CA ALA A 56 -5.44 11.73 11.31
C ALA A 56 -6.19 10.69 10.47
N GLU A 57 -7.38 10.27 10.90
CA GLU A 57 -8.23 9.32 10.17
C GLU A 57 -8.60 9.83 8.77
N ARG A 58 -9.05 11.09 8.64
CA ARG A 58 -9.35 11.68 7.33
C ARG A 58 -8.13 11.69 6.40
N SER A 59 -6.94 11.97 6.93
CA SER A 59 -5.71 11.94 6.11
C SER A 59 -5.32 10.54 5.67
N VAL A 60 -5.48 9.54 6.56
CA VAL A 60 -5.26 8.13 6.23
C VAL A 60 -6.25 7.68 5.18
N GLU A 61 -7.53 8.00 5.34
CA GLU A 61 -8.59 7.61 4.42
C GLU A 61 -8.45 8.28 3.04
N GLN A 62 -8.10 9.56 2.99
CA GLN A 62 -7.77 10.23 1.73
C GLN A 62 -6.54 9.61 1.07
N SER A 63 -5.51 9.27 1.84
CA SER A 63 -4.31 8.62 1.31
C SER A 63 -4.59 7.21 0.80
N SER A 64 -5.43 6.43 1.48
CA SER A 64 -5.82 5.09 1.05
C SER A 64 -6.70 5.13 -0.18
N ALA A 65 -7.67 6.06 -0.23
CA ALA A 65 -8.51 6.25 -1.41
C ALA A 65 -7.68 6.73 -2.62
N ALA A 66 -6.69 7.60 -2.42
CA ALA A 66 -5.77 8.01 -3.48
C ALA A 66 -4.88 6.85 -3.95
N GLN A 67 -4.37 6.03 -3.03
CA GLN A 67 -3.59 4.83 -3.37
C GLN A 67 -4.42 3.77 -4.10
N GLU A 68 -5.70 3.61 -3.73
CA GLU A 68 -6.60 2.67 -4.40
C GLU A 68 -6.93 3.15 -5.81
N LYS A 69 -7.20 4.44 -6.01
CA LYS A 69 -7.43 5.02 -7.33
C LYS A 69 -6.19 4.95 -8.22
N ALA A 70 -5.00 5.15 -7.67
CA ALA A 70 -3.74 5.06 -8.40
C ALA A 70 -3.27 3.61 -8.66
N ARG A 71 -4.06 2.61 -8.26
CA ARG A 71 -3.68 1.20 -8.38
C ARG A 71 -3.85 0.73 -9.83
N VAL A 72 -2.76 0.20 -10.39
CA VAL A 72 -2.79 -0.49 -11.68
C VAL A 72 -3.07 -1.99 -11.48
N GLU A 73 -3.95 -2.51 -12.31
CA GLU A 73 -4.29 -3.92 -12.47
C GLU A 73 -4.16 -4.30 -13.94
N LEU A 74 -2.99 -4.85 -14.31
CA LEU A 74 -2.74 -5.22 -15.71
C LEU A 74 -3.53 -6.46 -16.10
N VAL A 75 -4.30 -6.32 -17.17
CA VAL A 75 -5.00 -7.40 -17.85
C VAL A 75 -4.29 -7.66 -19.18
N GLY A 76 -3.96 -8.92 -19.42
CA GLY A 76 -3.34 -9.38 -20.66
C GLY A 76 -4.38 -9.88 -21.66
N THR A 77 -4.42 -9.29 -22.85
CA THR A 77 -5.25 -9.78 -23.97
C THR A 77 -4.36 -10.48 -24.99
N VAL A 78 -4.63 -11.76 -25.24
CA VAL A 78 -3.88 -12.53 -26.24
C VAL A 78 -4.26 -12.06 -27.65
N LYS A 79 -3.24 -11.77 -28.46
CA LYS A 79 -3.34 -11.35 -29.86
C LYS A 79 -2.50 -12.27 -30.76
N HIS A 80 -2.72 -12.15 -32.07
CA HIS A 80 -1.93 -12.84 -33.10
C HIS A 80 -1.72 -14.34 -32.84
N ASP A 81 -2.79 -15.05 -32.45
CA ASP A 81 -2.77 -16.49 -32.16
C ASP A 81 -1.73 -16.89 -31.10
N GLY A 82 -1.62 -16.10 -30.01
CA GLY A 82 -0.70 -16.39 -28.91
C GLY A 82 0.71 -15.84 -29.11
N LYS A 83 0.99 -15.10 -30.18
CA LYS A 83 2.31 -14.49 -30.41
C LYS A 83 2.54 -13.24 -29.59
N GLU A 84 1.48 -12.58 -29.16
CA GLU A 84 1.53 -11.33 -28.42
C GLU A 84 0.48 -11.33 -27.32
N LEU A 85 0.86 -10.73 -26.18
CA LEU A 85 -0.03 -10.46 -25.07
C LEU A 85 -0.03 -8.95 -24.82
N LEU A 86 -1.07 -8.28 -25.28
CA LEU A 86 -1.27 -6.86 -25.08
C LEU A 86 -1.63 -6.59 -23.61
N LEU A 87 -0.93 -5.65 -22.97
CA LEU A 87 -1.11 -5.28 -21.58
C LEU A 87 -1.95 -4.00 -21.51
N ASN A 88 -3.06 -4.05 -20.80
CA ASN A 88 -3.94 -2.91 -20.59
C ASN A 88 -4.31 -2.78 -19.12
N ASP A 89 -4.69 -1.57 -18.72
CA ASP A 89 -5.35 -1.28 -17.45
C ASP A 89 -6.69 -0.60 -17.75
N ALA A 90 -7.73 -0.91 -16.97
CA ALA A 90 -9.08 -0.38 -17.22
C ALA A 90 -9.23 1.10 -16.81
N HIS A 91 -8.33 1.60 -15.98
CA HIS A 91 -8.44 2.91 -15.33
C HIS A 91 -7.33 3.88 -15.74
N HIS A 92 -6.22 3.38 -16.30
CA HIS A 92 -5.03 4.15 -16.58
C HIS A 92 -4.50 3.89 -17.98
N ASP A 93 -4.11 4.96 -18.67
CA ASP A 93 -3.36 4.85 -19.92
C ASP A 93 -1.90 4.50 -19.61
N LEU A 94 -1.44 3.39 -20.20
CA LEU A 94 -0.07 2.90 -20.04
C LEU A 94 0.80 3.49 -21.15
N SER A 95 1.79 4.29 -20.77
CA SER A 95 2.66 4.97 -21.74
C SER A 95 3.89 4.15 -22.12
N GLU A 96 4.45 3.41 -21.16
CA GLU A 96 5.67 2.61 -21.36
C GLU A 96 5.58 1.33 -20.54
N ALA A 97 6.26 0.27 -21.03
CA ALA A 97 6.46 -0.96 -20.28
C ALA A 97 7.90 -1.44 -20.38
N THR A 98 8.36 -2.10 -19.33
CA THR A 98 9.65 -2.78 -19.24
C THR A 98 9.40 -4.19 -18.71
N ILE A 99 9.86 -5.19 -19.45
CA ILE A 99 9.62 -6.60 -19.18
C ILE A 99 10.94 -7.28 -18.86
N ALA A 100 11.12 -7.69 -17.60
CA ALA A 100 12.27 -8.45 -17.16
C ALA A 100 11.90 -9.93 -16.98
N PHE A 101 12.85 -10.79 -17.35
CA PHE A 101 12.73 -12.24 -17.32
C PHE A 101 13.63 -12.85 -16.23
N PRO A 102 13.38 -14.09 -15.80
CA PRO A 102 14.28 -14.79 -14.90
C PRO A 102 15.70 -14.87 -15.48
N GLN A 103 16.72 -14.54 -14.70
CA GLN A 103 18.11 -14.49 -15.18
C GLN A 103 18.59 -15.85 -15.71
N ALA A 104 18.09 -16.94 -15.14
CA ALA A 104 18.39 -18.30 -15.56
C ALA A 104 17.95 -18.63 -17.00
N LEU A 105 17.15 -17.78 -17.64
CA LEU A 105 16.78 -17.91 -19.05
C LEU A 105 17.75 -17.18 -19.99
N GLY A 106 18.63 -16.30 -19.48
CA GLY A 106 19.57 -15.53 -20.29
C GLY A 106 18.91 -14.53 -21.25
N ILE A 107 17.65 -14.16 -20.99
CA ILE A 107 16.90 -13.20 -21.81
C ILE A 107 17.16 -11.79 -21.28
N ALA A 108 17.58 -10.88 -22.17
CA ALA A 108 17.73 -9.46 -21.83
C ALA A 108 16.38 -8.81 -21.49
N ILE A 109 16.41 -7.74 -20.71
CA ILE A 109 15.22 -6.91 -20.44
C ILE A 109 14.67 -6.38 -21.77
N GLN A 110 13.36 -6.47 -21.94
CA GLN A 110 12.65 -6.06 -23.16
C GLN A 110 11.85 -4.79 -22.93
N HIS A 111 11.81 -3.97 -23.97
CA HIS A 111 11.03 -2.73 -24.04
C HIS A 111 10.14 -2.82 -25.29
N PRO A 112 8.81 -2.94 -25.12
CA PRO A 112 7.90 -2.92 -26.27
C PRO A 112 8.07 -1.60 -27.03
N ALA A 113 8.20 -1.68 -28.36
CA ALA A 113 8.44 -0.50 -29.20
C ALA A 113 7.18 0.36 -29.44
N GLY A 114 6.00 -0.19 -29.17
CA GLY A 114 4.71 0.46 -29.34
C GLY A 114 3.85 0.28 -28.10
N GLU A 115 2.65 -0.26 -28.28
CA GLU A 115 1.77 -0.56 -27.16
C GLU A 115 2.45 -1.50 -26.14
N PRO A 116 2.22 -1.31 -24.83
CA PRO A 116 2.68 -2.22 -23.80
C PRO A 116 2.25 -3.67 -24.08
N ALA A 117 3.19 -4.51 -24.47
CA ALA A 117 2.91 -5.91 -24.84
C ALA A 117 4.02 -6.85 -24.38
N ILE A 118 3.70 -8.14 -24.34
CA ILE A 118 4.69 -9.22 -24.17
C ILE A 118 4.65 -10.10 -25.41
N GLU A 119 5.78 -10.21 -26.10
CA GLU A 119 5.88 -11.03 -27.31
C GLU A 119 6.49 -12.40 -27.02
N ALA A 120 5.89 -13.45 -27.58
CA ALA A 120 6.35 -14.83 -27.41
C ALA A 120 7.81 -15.02 -27.89
N ARG A 121 8.19 -14.33 -28.97
CA ARG A 121 9.55 -14.41 -29.56
C ARG A 121 10.69 -13.98 -28.62
N TRP A 122 10.38 -13.30 -27.53
CA TRP A 122 11.41 -12.90 -26.56
C TRP A 122 11.86 -14.07 -25.67
N PHE A 123 11.03 -15.10 -25.52
CA PHE A 123 11.27 -16.18 -24.56
C PHE A 123 10.93 -17.58 -25.10
N ASP A 124 10.43 -17.71 -26.33
CA ASP A 124 10.08 -18.97 -26.97
C ASP A 124 11.27 -19.94 -27.04
N GLN A 125 12.40 -19.48 -27.56
CA GLN A 125 13.62 -20.28 -27.76
C GLN A 125 14.13 -20.92 -26.45
N PRO A 126 14.38 -20.17 -25.37
CA PRO A 126 14.85 -20.78 -24.12
C PRO A 126 13.79 -21.69 -23.48
N LEU A 127 12.49 -21.39 -23.59
CA LEU A 127 11.45 -22.29 -23.06
C LEU A 127 11.29 -23.58 -23.88
N LEU A 128 11.40 -23.51 -25.20
CA LEU A 128 11.40 -24.69 -26.06
C LEU A 128 12.58 -25.61 -25.71
N LYS A 129 13.79 -25.05 -25.57
CA LYS A 129 14.97 -25.82 -25.12
C LYS A 129 14.77 -26.49 -23.76
N LEU A 130 14.16 -25.79 -22.79
CA LEU A 130 13.88 -26.35 -21.46
C LEU A 130 12.82 -27.47 -21.48
N THR A 131 11.99 -27.53 -22.52
CA THR A 131 10.88 -28.49 -22.64
C THR A 131 11.15 -29.61 -23.64
N ASP A 132 12.32 -29.61 -24.28
CA ASP A 132 12.68 -30.49 -25.40
C ASP A 132 12.66 -31.99 -25.09
N SER A 133 12.89 -32.36 -23.82
CA SER A 133 12.95 -33.75 -23.37
C SER A 133 11.60 -34.39 -23.04
N GLY A 134 10.46 -33.82 -23.45
CA GLY A 134 9.17 -34.49 -23.24
C GLY A 134 8.14 -34.14 -24.29
N ALA A 135 6.86 -34.43 -24.02
CA ALA A 135 5.76 -34.26 -24.96
C ALA A 135 5.80 -32.92 -25.71
N ASP A 136 5.45 -32.96 -26.99
CA ASP A 136 5.42 -31.78 -27.86
C ASP A 136 4.41 -30.74 -27.36
N ASP A 137 3.29 -31.22 -26.83
CA ASP A 137 2.24 -30.41 -26.23
C ASP A 137 2.44 -30.31 -24.72
N LYS A 138 2.86 -29.13 -24.25
CA LYS A 138 3.03 -28.82 -22.83
C LYS A 138 2.45 -27.47 -22.52
N THR A 139 1.95 -27.32 -21.31
CA THR A 139 1.57 -26.02 -20.75
C THR A 139 2.45 -25.68 -19.57
N GLY A 140 2.65 -24.40 -19.34
CA GLY A 140 3.44 -23.94 -18.20
C GLY A 140 3.23 -22.48 -17.89
N ARG A 141 4.02 -22.00 -16.94
CA ARG A 141 3.99 -20.60 -16.48
C ARG A 141 5.39 -20.04 -16.52
N LEU A 142 5.51 -18.82 -17.01
CA LEU A 142 6.73 -18.03 -16.99
C LEU A 142 6.47 -16.79 -16.14
N PRO A 143 7.06 -16.68 -14.93
CA PRO A 143 7.00 -15.45 -14.19
C PRO A 143 7.81 -14.39 -14.92
N VAL A 144 7.29 -13.17 -15.01
CA VAL A 144 7.92 -11.99 -15.60
C VAL A 144 7.69 -10.80 -14.68
N LEU A 145 8.69 -9.93 -14.56
CA LEU A 145 8.55 -8.66 -13.85
C LEU A 145 8.18 -7.59 -14.87
N VAL A 146 6.98 -7.04 -14.71
CA VAL A 146 6.43 -5.99 -15.55
C VAL A 146 6.50 -4.69 -14.79
N THR A 147 7.21 -3.71 -15.34
CA THR A 147 7.24 -2.33 -14.83
C THR A 147 6.56 -1.43 -15.85
N VAL A 148 5.52 -0.71 -15.44
CA VAL A 148 4.78 0.18 -16.34
C VAL A 148 4.85 1.63 -15.85
N ARG A 149 4.87 2.54 -16.80
CA ARG A 149 4.67 3.97 -16.59
C ARG A 149 3.25 4.32 -17.03
N TYR A 150 2.55 5.06 -16.18
CA TYR A 150 1.16 5.46 -16.38
C TYR A 150 0.92 6.84 -15.78
N PHE A 151 -0.21 7.47 -16.12
CA PHE A 151 -0.56 8.80 -15.64
C PHE A 151 -1.78 8.74 -14.71
N VAL A 152 -1.75 9.57 -13.66
CA VAL A 152 -2.91 9.84 -12.80
C VAL A 152 -3.15 11.34 -12.85
N GLY A 153 -4.06 11.79 -13.71
CA GLY A 153 -4.10 13.20 -14.12
C GLY A 153 -2.82 13.54 -14.89
N ASP A 154 -2.11 14.60 -14.47
CA ASP A 154 -0.83 15.01 -15.09
C ASP A 154 0.41 14.41 -14.40
N ASP A 155 0.22 13.63 -13.33
CA ASP A 155 1.32 13.00 -12.60
C ASP A 155 1.74 11.68 -13.24
N ALA A 156 2.95 11.62 -13.77
CA ALA A 156 3.56 10.36 -14.20
C ALA A 156 3.90 9.48 -12.98
N ARG A 157 3.45 8.24 -13.01
CA ARG A 157 3.68 7.21 -11.98
C ARG A 157 4.31 5.97 -12.61
N THR A 158 5.01 5.22 -11.78
CA THR A 158 5.61 3.94 -12.16
C THR A 158 5.28 2.90 -11.12
N THR A 159 4.92 1.70 -11.57
CA THR A 159 4.67 0.56 -10.69
C THR A 159 5.23 -0.70 -11.31
N SER A 160 5.58 -1.65 -10.46
CA SER A 160 6.08 -2.96 -10.86
C SER A 160 5.25 -4.08 -10.25
N ALA A 161 5.13 -5.19 -10.96
CA ALA A 161 4.47 -6.39 -10.47
C ALA A 161 4.99 -7.62 -11.22
N ILE A 162 4.93 -8.77 -10.56
CA ILE A 162 5.27 -10.06 -11.16
C ILE A 162 4.00 -10.75 -11.63
N TYR A 163 4.00 -11.13 -12.90
CA TYR A 163 2.91 -11.86 -13.54
C TYR A 163 3.40 -13.22 -14.03
N ASP A 164 2.55 -14.23 -13.94
CA ASP A 164 2.74 -15.51 -14.61
C ASP A 164 2.12 -15.41 -16.02
N VAL A 165 2.96 -15.43 -17.05
CA VAL A 165 2.54 -15.65 -18.43
C VAL A 165 2.29 -17.14 -18.61
N VAL A 166 1.05 -17.50 -18.92
CA VAL A 166 0.65 -18.87 -19.22
C VAL A 166 0.95 -19.16 -20.68
N TRP A 167 1.67 -20.25 -20.94
CA TRP A 167 2.09 -20.62 -22.28
C TRP A 167 1.75 -22.08 -22.59
N ARG A 168 1.65 -22.37 -23.88
CA ARG A 168 1.52 -23.73 -24.44
C ARG A 168 2.51 -23.94 -25.57
N THR A 169 3.15 -25.10 -25.60
CA THR A 169 3.86 -25.60 -26.80
C THR A 169 2.92 -26.47 -27.63
N LYS A 170 3.06 -26.41 -28.95
CA LYS A 170 2.36 -27.29 -29.89
C LYS A 170 3.34 -27.93 -30.86
N GLY A 171 3.24 -29.24 -31.05
CA GLY A 171 3.97 -29.96 -32.09
C GLY A 171 3.51 -29.58 -33.51
N HIS A 172 4.39 -29.74 -34.48
CA HIS A 172 4.08 -29.55 -35.90
C HIS A 172 4.25 -30.84 -36.71
N LEU A 173 3.37 -31.04 -37.70
CA LEU A 173 3.34 -32.25 -38.56
C LEU A 173 4.65 -32.51 -39.32
N PHE A 174 5.46 -31.47 -39.57
CA PHE A 174 6.73 -31.56 -40.32
C PHE A 174 7.97 -31.39 -39.42
N GLY A 175 7.81 -31.55 -38.10
CA GLY A 175 8.86 -31.36 -37.12
C GLY A 175 8.93 -29.95 -36.55
N GLY A 176 9.48 -29.84 -35.34
CA GLY A 176 9.54 -28.59 -34.58
C GLY A 176 8.31 -28.37 -33.71
N ARG A 177 8.43 -27.36 -32.83
CA ARG A 177 7.41 -26.97 -31.86
C ARG A 177 7.27 -25.45 -31.87
N SER A 178 6.05 -24.94 -31.78
CA SER A 178 5.81 -23.52 -31.53
C SER A 178 5.40 -23.31 -30.08
N LEU A 179 5.69 -22.12 -29.56
CA LEU A 179 5.19 -21.66 -28.27
C LEU A 179 4.19 -20.52 -28.50
N GLY A 180 3.03 -20.61 -27.82
CA GLY A 180 2.01 -19.57 -27.79
C GLY A 180 1.67 -19.17 -26.37
N ILE A 181 1.31 -17.91 -26.19
CA ILE A 181 0.77 -17.34 -24.96
C ILE A 181 -0.73 -17.64 -24.89
N GLU A 182 -1.19 -18.13 -23.74
CA GLU A 182 -2.61 -18.39 -23.47
C GLU A 182 -3.24 -17.32 -22.59
N GLY A 183 -2.43 -16.58 -21.83
CA GLY A 183 -2.90 -15.49 -20.99
C GLY A 183 -1.89 -15.12 -19.91
N MET A 184 -2.36 -14.38 -18.93
CA MET A 184 -1.53 -13.86 -17.84
C MET A 184 -2.30 -13.86 -16.53
N LYS A 185 -1.58 -14.10 -15.42
CA LYS A 185 -2.14 -14.03 -14.07
C LYS A 185 -1.22 -13.24 -13.17
N LEU A 186 -1.77 -12.37 -12.34
CA LEU A 186 -1.01 -11.68 -11.31
C LEU A 186 -0.48 -12.70 -10.30
N ARG A 187 0.85 -12.74 -10.11
CA ARG A 187 1.49 -13.55 -9.08
C ARG A 187 1.72 -12.72 -7.82
N ARG A 188 2.26 -11.52 -7.99
CA ARG A 188 2.65 -10.64 -6.87
C ARG A 188 2.63 -9.19 -7.32
N ARG A 189 2.07 -8.31 -6.48
CA ARG A 189 2.20 -6.86 -6.64
C ARG A 189 3.55 -6.40 -6.09
N GLY A 190 4.19 -5.45 -6.77
CA GLY A 190 5.60 -5.14 -6.53
C GLY A 190 6.51 -6.28 -6.99
N GLY A 191 7.81 -6.04 -6.93
CA GLY A 191 8.79 -7.08 -7.20
C GLY A 191 10.16 -6.51 -7.48
N SER A 192 11.15 -7.39 -7.41
CA SER A 192 12.52 -7.15 -7.83
C SER A 192 12.99 -8.35 -8.64
N GLN A 193 14.12 -8.20 -9.32
CA GLN A 193 14.75 -9.31 -10.06
C GLN A 193 14.96 -10.54 -9.16
N ALA A 194 15.41 -10.36 -7.92
CA ALA A 194 15.59 -11.46 -6.98
C ALA A 194 14.27 -12.21 -6.65
N ALA A 195 13.16 -11.48 -6.53
CA ALA A 195 11.85 -12.10 -6.29
C ALA A 195 11.34 -12.84 -7.54
N LEU A 196 11.64 -12.33 -8.73
CA LEU A 196 11.36 -12.98 -10.01
C LEU A 196 12.14 -14.30 -10.13
N ASP A 197 13.44 -14.28 -9.86
CA ASP A 197 14.29 -15.47 -9.93
C ASP A 197 13.88 -16.52 -8.90
N ALA A 198 13.52 -16.09 -7.68
CA ALA A 198 12.98 -16.99 -6.66
C ALA A 198 11.62 -17.60 -7.06
N ALA A 199 10.75 -16.85 -7.76
CA ALA A 199 9.51 -17.39 -8.28
C ALA A 199 9.76 -18.46 -9.36
N TRP A 200 10.77 -18.24 -10.21
CA TRP A 200 11.17 -19.19 -11.23
C TRP A 200 11.75 -20.47 -10.65
N ALA A 201 12.64 -20.36 -9.65
CA ALA A 201 13.24 -21.50 -8.96
C ALA A 201 12.20 -22.42 -8.29
N ARG A 202 11.03 -21.89 -7.90
CA ARG A 202 9.93 -22.69 -7.33
C ARG A 202 9.08 -23.41 -8.39
N LEU A 203 9.06 -22.89 -9.62
CA LEU A 203 8.29 -23.46 -10.72
C LEU A 203 9.05 -24.56 -11.46
N LYS A 204 10.38 -24.42 -11.57
CA LYS A 204 11.24 -25.51 -11.97
C LYS A 204 11.37 -26.48 -10.78
N PRO A 205 10.94 -27.74 -10.87
CA PRO A 205 11.52 -28.74 -9.98
C PRO A 205 13.03 -28.75 -10.25
N GLU A 206 13.85 -28.77 -9.19
CA GLU A 206 15.29 -28.93 -9.33
C GLU A 206 15.55 -30.13 -10.23
N ALA A 207 16.38 -29.94 -11.27
CA ALA A 207 16.92 -31.06 -12.03
C ALA A 207 17.82 -31.84 -11.05
N ARG A 208 17.25 -32.88 -10.46
CA ARG A 208 17.96 -33.80 -9.56
C ARG A 208 18.64 -34.89 -10.36
#